data_AF-A0A917SDZ6-F1
#
_entry.id   AF-A0A917SDZ6-F1
#
_cell.length_a   1.000
_cell.length_b   1.000
_cell.length_c   1.000
_cell.angle_alpha   90.00
_cell.angle_beta   90.00
_cell.angle_gamma   90.00
#
_symmetry.space_group_name_H-M   'P 1'
#
loop_
_entity.id
_entity.type
_entity.pdbx_description
1 polymer ?
#
loop_
_entity_poly.entity_id
_entity_poly.type
_entity_poly.pdbx_seq_one_letter_code
_entity_poly.pdbx_strand_id
1 'polypeptide(L)'
;MVDHDLLDRVVDGWTADSPLNPIMVDHPRLRSFVQWGRITRMPTERALIDELYAMLGQLFSTGETMIESEVNARLATVHDDPAEARRALVDRGLLARAPGSGIYVRP
;
A
#
# COMPACT_ATOMS: atom_id res chain seq x y z
N MET A 1 -19.07 -6.43 28.87
CA MET A 1 -17.71 -5.89 29.08
C MET A 1 -16.84 -6.60 28.07
N VAL A 2 -16.55 -5.97 26.94
CA VAL A 2 -15.74 -6.62 25.89
C VAL A 2 -14.31 -6.63 26.40
N ASP A 3 -13.70 -7.82 26.41
CA ASP A 3 -12.31 -8.01 26.85
C ASP A 3 -11.37 -7.26 25.90
N HIS A 4 -10.75 -6.19 26.39
CA HIS A 4 -9.82 -5.36 25.62
C HIS A 4 -8.56 -6.16 25.24
N ASP A 5 -8.16 -7.13 26.06
CA ASP A 5 -7.01 -8.04 25.82
C ASP A 5 -7.24 -8.98 24.62
N LEU A 6 -8.50 -9.35 24.36
CA LEU A 6 -8.88 -10.15 23.18
C LEU A 6 -8.83 -9.31 21.91
N LEU A 7 -9.20 -8.02 21.99
CA LEU A 7 -9.10 -7.11 20.85
C LEU A 7 -7.64 -6.79 20.52
N ASP A 8 -6.81 -6.53 21.52
CA ASP A 8 -5.37 -6.26 21.30
C ASP A 8 -4.64 -7.47 20.71
N ARG A 9 -4.92 -8.70 21.16
CA ARG A 9 -4.31 -9.93 20.60
C ARG A 9 -4.79 -10.28 19.19
N VAL A 10 -6.05 -9.98 18.86
CA VAL A 10 -6.58 -10.16 17.49
C VAL A 10 -6.00 -9.10 16.56
N VAL A 11 -5.83 -7.87 17.03
CA VAL A 11 -5.16 -6.78 16.29
C VAL A 11 -3.68 -7.10 16.06
N ASP A 12 -2.96 -7.63 17.06
CA ASP A 12 -1.56 -8.06 16.92
C ASP A 12 -1.39 -9.25 15.95
N GLY A 13 -2.38 -10.16 15.89
CA GLY A 13 -2.42 -11.25 14.91
C GLY A 13 -2.73 -10.81 13.48
N TRP A 14 -3.37 -9.64 13.28
CA TRP A 14 -3.70 -9.09 11.96
C TRP A 14 -2.64 -8.13 11.41
N THR A 15 -1.66 -7.74 12.23
CA THR A 15 -0.69 -6.67 11.91
C THR A 15 0.72 -7.18 11.63
N ALA A 16 1.03 -8.44 11.98
CA ALA A 16 2.28 -9.11 11.62
C ALA A 16 2.34 -9.49 10.12
N ASP A 17 1.21 -9.78 9.49
CA ASP A 17 1.12 -10.24 8.09
C ASP A 17 0.95 -9.10 7.06
N SER A 18 1.07 -7.84 7.48
CA SER A 18 0.98 -6.74 6.50
C SER A 18 2.09 -6.87 5.46
N PRO A 19 1.75 -6.79 4.16
CA PRO A 19 2.75 -6.85 3.09
C PRO A 19 3.74 -5.67 3.15
N LEU A 20 3.44 -4.61 3.90
CA LEU A 20 4.38 -3.49 4.08
C LEU A 20 5.52 -3.80 5.03
N ASN A 21 5.34 -4.64 6.05
CA ASN A 21 6.37 -4.89 7.06
C ASN A 21 7.74 -5.29 6.46
N PRO A 22 7.84 -6.26 5.54
CA PRO A 22 9.12 -6.59 4.94
C PRO A 22 9.67 -5.46 4.05
N ILE A 23 8.81 -4.72 3.34
CA ILE A 23 9.20 -3.62 2.45
C ILE A 23 9.75 -2.43 3.25
N MET A 24 9.17 -2.17 4.43
CA MET A 24 9.52 -1.03 5.28
C MET A 24 10.96 -1.04 5.80
N VAL A 25 11.62 -2.19 5.83
CA VAL A 25 13.03 -2.31 6.23
C VAL A 25 13.91 -1.39 5.37
N ASP A 26 13.60 -1.27 4.08
CA ASP A 26 14.34 -0.45 3.13
C ASP A 26 13.87 1.02 3.10
N HIS A 27 12.86 1.37 3.89
CA HIS A 27 12.24 2.70 3.94
C HIS A 27 12.16 3.28 5.36
N PRO A 28 13.29 3.46 6.06
CA PRO A 28 13.29 3.89 7.47
C PRO A 28 12.66 5.28 7.68
N ARG A 29 12.71 6.16 6.65
CA ARG A 29 12.11 7.50 6.69
C ARG A 29 10.59 7.48 6.68
N LEU A 30 9.98 6.40 6.20
CA LEU A 30 8.52 6.25 6.15
C LEU A 30 7.93 5.71 7.45
N ARG A 31 8.77 5.30 8.42
CA ARG A 31 8.33 4.62 9.64
C ARG A 31 7.32 5.39 10.48
N SER A 32 7.39 6.72 10.51
CA SER A 32 6.43 7.55 11.25
C SER A 32 5.06 7.69 10.57
N PHE A 33 4.94 7.28 9.31
CA PHE A 33 3.72 7.40 8.49
C PHE A 33 2.95 6.08 8.36
N VAL A 34 3.59 4.97 8.77
CA VAL A 34 3.02 3.63 8.74
C VAL A 34 2.95 3.09 10.16
N GLN A 35 1.77 2.66 10.59
CA GLN A 35 1.58 1.98 11.87
C GLN A 35 0.80 0.71 11.59
N TRP A 36 1.18 -0.38 12.26
CA TRP A 36 0.50 -1.68 12.10
C TRP A 36 0.44 -2.15 10.64
N GLY A 37 1.45 -1.80 9.84
CA GLY A 37 1.51 -2.14 8.43
C GLY A 37 0.49 -1.42 7.55
N ARG A 38 -0.08 -0.30 8.00
CA ARG A 38 -0.98 0.58 7.23
C ARG A 38 -0.50 2.02 7.24
N ILE A 39 -0.73 2.73 6.14
CA ILE A 39 -0.46 4.17 6.04
C ILE A 39 -1.51 4.89 6.88
N THR A 40 -1.09 5.51 7.98
CA THR A 40 -1.98 6.24 8.88
C THR A 40 -1.90 7.74 8.68
N ARG A 41 -0.85 8.24 8.02
CA ARG A 41 -0.67 9.66 7.73
C ARG A 41 0.09 9.85 6.42
N MET A 42 -0.40 10.75 5.57
CA MET A 42 0.33 11.15 4.37
C MET A 42 1.43 12.17 4.70
N PRO A 43 2.66 12.01 4.18
CA PRO A 43 3.69 13.05 4.24
C PRO A 43 3.28 14.29 3.44
N THR A 44 3.83 15.44 3.80
CA THR A 44 3.67 16.69 3.03
C THR A 44 4.89 17.01 2.16
N GLU A 45 6.05 16.44 2.50
CA GLU A 45 7.29 16.61 1.74
C GLU A 45 7.26 15.74 0.48
N ARG A 46 7.52 16.35 -0.68
CA ARG A 46 7.43 15.66 -1.98
C ARG A 46 8.32 14.42 -2.07
N ALA A 47 9.55 14.48 -1.55
CA ALA A 47 10.47 13.34 -1.58
C ALA A 47 9.92 12.14 -0.80
N LEU A 48 9.31 12.38 0.37
CA LEU A 48 8.68 11.32 1.17
C LEU A 48 7.40 10.79 0.53
N ILE A 49 6.62 11.64 -0.15
CA ILE A 49 5.46 11.20 -0.93
C ILE A 49 5.92 10.26 -2.05
N ASP A 50 6.96 10.64 -2.80
CA ASP A 50 7.44 9.81 -3.90
C ASP A 50 8.09 8.51 -3.40
N GLU A 51 8.79 8.53 -2.26
CA GLU A 51 9.28 7.32 -1.59
C GLU A 51 8.13 6.41 -1.11
N LEU A 52 7.06 6.99 -0.55
CA LEU A 52 5.88 6.25 -0.11
C LEU A 52 5.19 5.54 -1.27
N TYR A 53 5.00 6.22 -2.41
CA TYR A 53 4.41 5.57 -3.58
C TYR A 53 5.34 4.54 -4.21
N ALA A 54 6.66 4.76 -4.21
CA ALA A 54 7.62 3.75 -4.64
C ALA A 54 7.54 2.49 -3.78
N MET A 55 7.39 2.64 -2.47
CA MET A 55 7.13 1.54 -1.52
C MET A 55 5.82 0.82 -1.84
N LEU A 56 4.72 1.55 -2.07
CA LEU A 56 3.44 0.96 -2.49
C LEU A 56 3.54 0.19 -3.82
N GLY A 57 4.38 0.63 -4.75
CA GLY A 57 4.63 -0.05 -6.00
C GLY A 57 5.26 -1.45 -5.83
N GLN A 58 5.92 -1.72 -4.71
CA GLN A 58 6.53 -3.02 -4.39
C GLN A 58 5.51 -4.07 -3.92
N LEU A 59 4.25 -3.68 -3.69
CA LEU A 59 3.15 -4.63 -3.47
C LEU A 59 2.79 -5.45 -4.71
N PHE A 60 3.38 -5.11 -5.85
CA PHE A 60 3.11 -5.68 -7.16
C PHE A 60 4.40 -6.22 -7.76
N SER A 61 4.32 -7.38 -8.38
CA SER A 61 5.49 -8.01 -9.00
C SER A 61 5.73 -7.41 -10.38
N THR A 62 6.99 -7.21 -10.79
CA THR A 62 7.31 -6.73 -12.15
C THR A 62 6.77 -7.68 -13.22
N GLY A 63 6.15 -7.12 -14.27
CA GLY A 63 5.48 -7.84 -15.34
C GLY A 63 4.10 -8.39 -14.97
N GLU A 64 3.66 -8.23 -13.72
CA GLU A 64 2.36 -8.72 -13.27
C GLU A 64 1.23 -7.96 -13.97
N THR A 65 0.24 -8.71 -14.47
CA THR A 65 -0.99 -8.18 -15.07
C THR A 65 -2.14 -8.42 -14.11
N MET A 66 -2.87 -7.36 -13.77
CA MET A 66 -3.97 -7.41 -12.81
C MET A 66 -5.18 -6.62 -13.32
N ILE A 67 -6.37 -6.98 -12.85
CA ILE A 67 -7.56 -6.16 -13.05
C ILE A 67 -7.70 -5.10 -11.94
N GLU A 68 -8.48 -4.06 -12.20
CA GLU A 68 -8.69 -2.94 -11.28
C GLU A 68 -9.12 -3.39 -9.87
N SER A 69 -9.98 -4.39 -9.77
CA SER A 69 -10.44 -4.91 -8.47
C SER A 69 -9.33 -5.59 -7.69
N GLU A 70 -8.39 -6.27 -8.34
CA GLU A 70 -7.23 -6.88 -7.69
C GLU A 70 -6.26 -5.82 -7.18
N VAL A 71 -6.00 -4.79 -8.00
CA VAL A 71 -5.19 -3.62 -7.59
C VAL A 71 -5.81 -2.96 -6.36
N ASN A 72 -7.12 -2.66 -6.43
CA ASN A 72 -7.83 -2.01 -5.34
C ASN A 72 -7.83 -2.87 -4.07
N ALA A 73 -8.02 -4.18 -4.19
CA ALA A 73 -8.00 -5.09 -3.04
C ALA A 73 -6.64 -5.09 -2.32
N ARG A 74 -5.52 -5.12 -3.07
CA ARG A 74 -4.18 -5.03 -2.49
C ARG A 74 -3.88 -3.68 -1.87
N LEU A 75 -4.33 -2.58 -2.48
CA LEU A 75 -4.13 -1.25 -1.90
C LEU A 75 -4.99 -1.04 -0.64
N ALA A 76 -6.20 -1.60 -0.59
CA ALA A 76 -7.09 -1.48 0.56
C ALA A 76 -6.54 -2.12 1.84
N THR A 77 -5.60 -3.07 1.73
CA THR A 77 -4.93 -3.66 2.90
C THR A 77 -3.98 -2.69 3.59
N VAL A 78 -3.56 -1.61 2.91
CA VAL A 78 -2.52 -0.70 3.40
C VAL A 78 -2.88 0.79 3.35
N HIS A 79 -3.89 1.17 2.56
CA HIS A 79 -4.28 2.56 2.32
C HIS A 79 -5.80 2.69 2.36
N ASP A 80 -6.31 3.79 2.91
CA ASP A 80 -7.75 3.99 3.11
C ASP A 80 -8.48 4.44 1.83
N ASP A 81 -7.77 5.09 0.89
CA ASP A 81 -8.28 5.37 -0.46
C ASP A 81 -7.48 4.59 -1.54
N PRO A 82 -7.91 3.38 -1.91
CA PRO A 82 -7.22 2.58 -2.93
C PRO A 82 -7.35 3.19 -4.33
N ALA A 83 -8.38 4.01 -4.60
CA ALA A 83 -8.58 4.61 -5.91
C ALA A 83 -7.62 5.79 -6.13
N GLU A 84 -7.42 6.64 -5.12
CA GLU A 84 -6.41 7.69 -5.12
C GLU A 84 -5.00 7.08 -5.25
N ALA A 85 -4.68 6.08 -4.43
CA ALA A 85 -3.38 5.44 -4.47
C ALA A 85 -3.07 4.82 -5.84
N ARG A 86 -4.05 4.13 -6.46
CA ARG A 86 -3.91 3.57 -7.80
C ARG A 86 -3.64 4.63 -8.86
N ARG A 87 -4.37 5.76 -8.83
CA ARG A 87 -4.14 6.89 -9.75
C ARG A 87 -2.73 7.44 -9.59
N ALA A 88 -2.32 7.68 -8.34
CA ALA A 88 -0.99 8.18 -8.02
C ALA A 88 0.14 7.24 -8.47
N LEU A 89 -0.06 5.92 -8.41
CA LEU A 89 0.88 4.92 -8.94
C LEU A 89 0.98 4.97 -10.46
N VAL A 90 -0.14 5.16 -11.16
CA VAL A 90 -0.15 5.32 -12.62
C VAL A 90 0.52 6.62 -13.05
N ASP A 91 0.19 7.74 -12.40
CA ASP A 91 0.76 9.05 -12.69
C ASP A 91 2.28 9.08 -12.50
N ARG A 92 2.80 8.22 -11.60
CA ARG A 92 4.24 8.04 -11.33
C ARG A 92 4.90 6.96 -12.20
N GLY A 93 4.18 6.30 -13.08
CA GLY A 93 4.69 5.21 -13.92
C GLY A 93 5.05 3.95 -13.15
N LEU A 94 4.58 3.81 -11.91
CA LEU A 94 4.78 2.62 -11.09
C LEU A 94 3.79 1.51 -11.46
N LEU A 95 2.62 1.88 -11.99
CA LEU A 95 1.73 0.98 -12.71
C LEU A 95 1.43 1.58 -14.09
N ALA A 96 1.26 0.74 -15.10
CA ALA A 96 0.73 1.12 -16.40
C ALA A 96 -0.72 0.65 -16.50
N ARG A 97 -1.60 1.49 -17.05
CA ARG A 97 -2.98 1.10 -17.36
C ARG A 97 -3.14 0.92 -18.86
N ALA A 98 -3.63 -0.23 -19.31
CA ALA A 98 -3.88 -0.47 -20.72
C ALA A 98 -5.10 0.37 -21.21
N PRO A 99 -4.97 1.14 -22.32
CA PRO A 99 -6.02 2.05 -22.79
C PRO A 99 -7.35 1.32 -23.02
N GLY A 100 -8.44 1.92 -22.53
CA GLY A 100 -9.79 1.36 -22.71
C GLY A 100 -10.07 0.06 -21.94
N SER A 101 -9.14 -0.42 -21.11
CA SER A 101 -9.32 -1.62 -20.29
C SER A 101 -9.23 -1.30 -18.79
N GLY A 102 -9.78 -2.21 -17.97
CA GLY A 102 -9.59 -2.21 -16.52
C GLY A 102 -8.31 -2.93 -16.10
N ILE A 103 -7.34 -3.08 -17.00
CA ILE A 103 -6.12 -3.88 -16.80
C ILE A 103 -4.95 -2.96 -16.44
N TYR A 104 -4.20 -3.39 -15.43
CA TYR A 104 -2.98 -2.76 -14.93
C TYR A 104 -1.81 -3.72 -15.09
N VAL A 105 -0.65 -3.14 -15.37
CA VAL A 105 0.62 -3.86 -15.45
C VAL A 105 1.64 -3.15 -14.57
N ARG A 106 2.43 -3.91 -13.81
CA ARG A 106 3.66 -3.39 -13.21
C ARG A 106 4.76 -3.46 -14.29
N PRO A 107 5.23 -2.32 -14.84
CA PRO A 107 6.28 -2.32 -15.87
C PRO A 107 7.60 -2.87 -15.35
#